data_AF-A0A8C7IJN0-F1
#
_entry.id   AF-A0A8C7IJN0-F1
#
_cell.length_a   1.000
_cell.length_b   1.000
_cell.length_c   1.000
_cell.angle_alpha   90.00
_cell.angle_beta   90.00
_cell.angle_gamma   90.00
#
_symmetry.space_group_name_H-M   'P 1'
#
loop_
_entity.id
_entity.type
_entity.pdbx_description
1 polymer ?
#
loop_
_entity_poly.entity_id
_entity_poly.type
_entity_poly.pdbx_seq_one_letter_code
_entity_poly.pdbx_strand_id
1 'polypeptide(L)'
;MKSILSIVVLGLIYSAVEAKESHPKVQVYSRNPGNFGDKNTLICHVSGFHPPDISIQLLKNGVEIPDYTCRVRHLKNLKTYTWEADM
;
A
#
# COMPACT_ATOMS: atom_id res chain seq x y z
N MET A 1 18.32 -22.76 -37.33
CA MET A 1 19.20 -21.63 -36.97
C MET A 1 18.41 -20.36 -36.65
N LYS A 2 17.59 -19.84 -37.57
CA LYS A 2 16.80 -18.60 -37.36
C LYS A 2 15.82 -18.68 -36.18
N SER A 3 15.09 -19.79 -36.03
CA SER A 3 14.12 -19.97 -34.93
C SER A 3 14.77 -20.10 -33.55
N ILE A 4 15.99 -20.66 -33.48
CA ILE A 4 16.76 -20.78 -32.24
C ILE A 4 17.21 -19.38 -31.80
N LEU A 5 17.69 -18.57 -32.74
CA LEU A 5 18.07 -17.18 -32.49
C LEU A 5 16.86 -16.37 -31.97
N SER A 6 15.68 -16.55 -32.57
CA SER A 6 14.45 -15.90 -32.12
C SER A 6 14.03 -16.30 -30.69
N ILE A 7 14.12 -17.58 -30.34
CA ILE A 7 13.80 -18.07 -28.99
C ILE A 7 14.77 -17.50 -27.94
N VAL A 8 16.06 -17.44 -28.26
CA VAL A 8 17.06 -16.82 -27.38
C VAL A 8 16.77 -15.33 -27.17
N VAL A 9 16.43 -14.60 -28.24
CA VAL A 9 16.06 -13.18 -28.15
C VAL A 9 14.79 -13.00 -27.30
N LEU A 10 13.75 -13.81 -27.52
CA LEU A 10 12.52 -13.78 -26.73
C LEU A 10 12.78 -14.10 -25.25
N GLY A 11 13.62 -15.10 -24.96
CA GLY A 11 14.01 -15.45 -23.60
C GLY A 11 14.73 -14.31 -22.88
N LEU A 12 15.68 -13.65 -23.56
CA LEU A 12 16.39 -12.48 -23.03
C LEU A 12 15.43 -11.30 -22.74
N ILE A 13 14.48 -11.03 -23.64
CA ILE A 13 13.47 -9.98 -23.46
C ILE A 13 12.57 -10.33 -22.26
N TYR A 14 12.15 -11.59 -22.11
CA TYR A 14 11.31 -12.03 -21.00
C TYR A 14 12.00 -11.84 -19.64
N SER A 15 13.30 -12.19 -19.54
CA SER A 15 14.09 -11.94 -18.33
C SER A 15 14.29 -10.46 -18.01
N ALA A 16 14.12 -9.56 -18.99
CA ALA A 16 14.19 -8.12 -18.79
C ALA A 16 12.86 -7.49 -18.37
N VAL A 17 11.75 -8.26 -18.35
CA VAL A 17 10.46 -7.81 -17.80
C VAL A 17 10.52 -7.86 -16.27
N GLU A 18 11.27 -6.94 -15.68
CA GLU A 18 11.17 -6.64 -14.25
C GLU A 18 10.06 -5.59 -14.09
N ALA A 19 8.94 -5.98 -13.47
CA ALA A 19 7.89 -5.02 -13.13
C ALA A 19 8.42 -4.08 -12.05
N LYS A 20 8.62 -2.80 -12.39
CA LYS A 20 9.22 -1.83 -11.47
C LYS A 20 8.34 -1.65 -10.23
N GLU A 21 8.93 -1.89 -9.07
CA GLU A 21 8.25 -1.69 -7.78
C GLU A 21 7.95 -0.20 -7.56
N SER A 22 6.71 0.12 -7.23
CA SER A 22 6.30 1.45 -6.78
C SER A 22 5.72 1.36 -5.38
N HIS A 23 6.27 2.16 -4.47
CA HIS A 23 5.85 2.18 -3.08
C HIS A 23 4.48 2.87 -2.93
N PRO A 24 3.63 2.42 -2.01
CA PRO A 24 2.34 3.04 -1.76
C PRO A 24 2.47 4.47 -1.22
N LYS A 25 1.63 5.35 -1.76
CA LYS A 25 1.32 6.65 -1.18
C LYS A 25 0.14 6.47 -0.24
N VAL A 26 0.31 6.88 1.01
CA VAL A 26 -0.68 6.67 2.07
C VAL A 26 -1.12 8.02 2.63
N GLN A 27 -2.43 8.19 2.75
CA GLN A 27 -3.06 9.33 3.40
C GLN A 27 -4.04 8.79 4.43
N VAL A 28 -3.97 9.30 5.65
CA VAL A 28 -4.88 8.91 6.74
C VAL A 28 -5.62 10.15 7.19
N TYR A 29 -6.95 10.11 7.10
CA TYR A 29 -7.82 11.24 7.44
C TYR A 29 -9.18 10.75 7.92
N SER A 30 -9.93 11.60 8.59
CA SER A 30 -11.29 11.31 9.02
C SER A 30 -12.31 11.84 8.03
N ARG A 31 -13.47 11.18 7.92
CA ARG A 31 -14.57 11.66 7.05
C ARG A 31 -15.12 13.00 7.51
N ASN A 32 -15.27 13.16 8.83
CA ASN A 32 -15.75 14.38 9.48
C ASN A 32 -14.64 14.98 10.36
N PRO A 33 -14.78 16.22 10.86
CA PRO A 33 -13.87 16.79 11.86
C PRO A 33 -13.68 15.89 13.08
N GLY A 34 -12.48 15.89 13.66
CA GLY A 34 -12.07 15.04 14.79
C GLY A 34 -12.63 15.49 16.15
N ASN A 35 -13.93 15.73 16.26
CA ASN A 35 -14.55 16.14 17.51
C ASN A 35 -14.66 14.96 18.50
N PHE A 36 -14.30 15.20 19.76
CA PHE A 36 -14.47 14.19 20.81
C PHE A 36 -15.94 13.86 21.03
N GLY A 37 -16.27 12.57 21.05
CA GLY A 37 -17.62 12.06 21.29
C GLY A 37 -18.48 11.88 20.03
N ASP A 38 -18.07 12.46 18.89
CA ASP A 38 -18.79 12.30 17.64
C ASP A 38 -18.41 10.99 16.93
N LYS A 39 -19.41 10.35 16.30
CA LYS A 39 -19.17 9.20 15.43
C LYS A 39 -18.43 9.66 14.18
N ASN A 40 -17.35 8.97 13.84
CA ASN A 40 -16.54 9.28 12.68
C ASN A 40 -16.03 8.00 12.01
N THR A 41 -15.55 8.13 10.78
CA THR A 41 -14.93 7.04 10.01
C THR A 41 -13.50 7.44 9.69
N LEU A 42 -12.54 6.63 10.12
CA LEU A 42 -11.16 6.80 9.73
C LEU A 42 -10.93 6.17 8.35
N ILE A 43 -10.32 6.93 7.45
CA ILE A 43 -10.06 6.53 6.07
C ILE A 43 -8.55 6.37 5.89
N CYS A 44 -8.14 5.19 5.44
CA CYS A 44 -6.79 4.96 4.93
C CYS A 44 -6.82 4.87 3.41
N HIS A 45 -6.41 5.94 2.75
CA HIS A 45 -6.35 5.98 1.29
C HIS A 45 -4.94 5.61 0.82
N VAL A 46 -4.83 4.47 0.13
CA VAL A 46 -3.58 3.91 -0.38
C VAL A 46 -3.60 3.87 -1.90
N SER A 47 -2.62 4.49 -2.55
CA SER A 47 -2.58 4.60 -4.03
C SER A 47 -1.16 4.58 -4.59
N GLY A 48 -1.05 4.36 -5.91
CA GLY A 48 0.23 4.46 -6.64
C GLY A 48 1.23 3.34 -6.39
N PHE A 49 0.76 2.17 -5.93
CA PHE A 49 1.63 1.02 -5.65
C PHE A 49 1.57 -0.06 -6.74
N HIS A 50 2.69 -0.75 -6.91
CA HIS A 50 2.85 -1.89 -7.80
C HIS A 50 4.00 -2.75 -7.27
N PRO A 51 3.87 -4.09 -7.23
CA PRO A 51 2.72 -4.93 -7.59
C PRO A 51 1.50 -4.74 -6.65
N PRO A 52 0.29 -5.26 -7.00
CA PRO A 52 -0.93 -4.99 -6.24
C PRO A 52 -1.04 -5.74 -4.90
N ASP A 53 -0.05 -6.56 -4.53
CA ASP A 53 -0.03 -7.29 -3.27
C ASP A 53 0.29 -6.36 -2.08
N ILE A 54 -0.71 -6.14 -1.23
CA ILE A 54 -0.63 -5.20 -0.10
C ILE A 54 -1.50 -5.69 1.06
N SER A 55 -1.04 -5.46 2.29
CA SER A 55 -1.83 -5.69 3.50
C SER A 55 -2.03 -4.38 4.25
N ILE A 56 -3.27 -4.11 4.65
CA ILE A 56 -3.66 -2.91 5.38
C ILE A 56 -4.32 -3.36 6.69
N GLN A 57 -3.84 -2.84 7.82
CA GLN A 57 -4.40 -3.12 9.14
C GLN A 57 -4.80 -1.82 9.84
N LEU A 58 -5.86 -1.87 10.63
CA LEU A 58 -6.29 -0.79 11.52
C LEU A 58 -5.87 -1.08 12.97
N LEU A 59 -5.13 -0.18 13.65
CA LEU A 59 -4.67 -0.31 15.06
C LEU A 59 -4.95 0.87 16.03
N LYS A 60 -5.87 0.77 16.99
CA LYS A 60 -6.05 1.82 18.02
C LYS A 60 -5.01 1.66 19.11
N ASN A 61 -4.20 2.69 19.34
CA ASN A 61 -3.15 2.66 20.37
C ASN A 61 -2.23 1.43 20.25
N GLY A 62 -1.94 0.98 19.02
CA GLY A 62 -1.11 -0.20 18.76
C GLY A 62 -1.83 -1.55 18.91
N VAL A 63 -3.10 -1.57 19.28
CA VAL A 63 -3.93 -2.78 19.35
C VAL A 63 -4.78 -2.87 18.08
N GLU A 64 -4.74 -4.02 17.40
CA GLU A 64 -5.60 -4.27 16.24
C GLU A 64 -7.06 -4.11 16.62
N ILE A 65 -7.74 -3.23 15.90
CA ILE A 65 -9.17 -3.02 16.02
C ILE A 65 -9.74 -2.71 14.63
N PRO A 66 -11.03 -2.91 14.40
CA PRO A 66 -11.63 -2.60 13.11
C PRO A 66 -11.55 -1.11 12.69
N ASP A 67 -11.26 -0.16 13.60
CA ASP A 67 -11.68 1.23 13.40
C ASP A 67 -10.63 2.36 13.42
N TYR A 68 -9.37 2.19 13.82
CA TYR A 68 -8.44 3.35 13.99
C TYR A 68 -6.96 3.00 13.72
N THR A 69 -6.16 3.87 13.05
CA THR A 69 -4.72 3.80 12.60
C THR A 69 -4.38 2.93 11.40
N CYS A 70 -3.76 3.46 10.34
CA CYS A 70 -3.42 2.66 9.15
C CYS A 70 -1.99 2.10 9.15
N ARG A 71 -1.85 0.78 9.14
CA ARG A 71 -0.57 0.09 8.90
C ARG A 71 -0.60 -0.54 7.52
N VAL A 72 0.36 -0.14 6.68
CA VAL A 72 0.45 -0.57 5.29
C VAL A 72 1.72 -1.41 5.12
N ARG A 73 1.55 -2.64 4.63
CA ARG A 73 2.63 -3.54 4.26
C ARG A 73 2.58 -3.78 2.76
N HIS A 74 3.62 -3.36 2.06
CA HIS A 74 3.81 -3.62 0.64
C HIS A 74 5.06 -4.48 0.48
N LEU A 75 4.90 -5.72 0.03
CA LEU A 75 5.98 -6.71 -0.03
C LEU A 75 6.73 -6.87 1.32
N LYS A 76 8.01 -6.46 1.36
CA LYS A 76 8.89 -6.48 2.55
C LYS A 76 8.90 -5.14 3.31
N ASN A 77 8.30 -4.09 2.76
CA ASN A 77 8.27 -2.76 3.37
C ASN A 77 7.04 -2.64 4.28
N LEU A 78 7.28 -2.28 5.54
CA LEU A 78 6.23 -2.03 6.52
C LEU A 78 6.28 -0.58 6.97
N LYS A 79 5.16 0.13 6.86
CA LYS A 79 5.01 1.49 7.36
C LYS A 79 3.73 1.63 8.17
N THR A 80 3.83 2.38 9.26
CA THR A 80 2.71 2.69 10.14
C THR A 80 2.41 4.17 10.05
N TYR A 81 1.15 4.51 9.83
CA TYR A 81 0.66 5.88 9.69
C TYR A 81 -0.38 6.14 10.77
N THR A 82 -0.05 7.07 11.65
CA THR A 82 -0.92 7.50 12.74
C THR A 82 -1.76 8.68 12.26
N TRP A 83 -3.06 8.64 12.53
CA TRP A 83 -3.92 9.80 12.38
C TRP A 83 -3.83 10.67 13.62
N GLU A 84 -3.75 11.98 13.41
CA GLU A 84 -3.78 12.98 14.45
C GLU A 84 -4.97 13.89 14.16
N ALA A 85 -5.82 14.13 15.16
CA ALA A 85 -7.05 14.92 15.00
C ALA A 85 -6.78 16.41 14.75
N ASP A 86 -5.53 16.82 14.93
CA ASP A 86 -5.09 18.21 15.05
C ASP A 86 -4.30 18.71 13.81
N MET A 87 -4.36 17.99 12.69
CA MET A 87 -3.89 18.44 11.37
C MET A 87 -5.06 18.78 10.44
#